data_AF-A0A497J6A6-F1
#
_entry.id   AF-A0A497J6A6-F1
#
_cell.length_a   1.000
_cell.length_b   1.000
_cell.length_c   1.000
_cell.angle_alpha   90.00
_cell.angle_beta   90.00
_cell.angle_gamma   90.00
#
_symmetry.space_group_name_H-M   'P 1'
#
loop_
_entity.id
_entity.type
_entity.pdbx_description
1 polymer ?
#
loop_
_entity_poly.entity_id
_entity_poly.type
_entity_poly.pdbx_seq_one_letter_code
_entity_poly.pdbx_strand_id
1 'polypeptide(L)' 'MQKEQPRGAYSASLKIKHMLTYKALWEGIPCVGIGEAYTTKQCHRCGSMNTVVNKRLFRC' A
#
# COMPACT_ATOMS: atom_id res chain seq x y z
N MET A 1 -17.30 -15.30 6.24
CA MET A 1 -17.16 -14.33 7.35
C MET A 1 -16.88 -12.96 6.75
N GLN A 2 -17.91 -12.12 6.69
CA GLN A 2 -17.83 -10.76 6.15
C GLN A 2 -17.10 -9.90 7.18
N LYS A 3 -15.93 -9.35 6.84
CA LYS A 3 -15.27 -8.36 7.70
C LYS A 3 -15.96 -7.02 7.46
N GLU A 4 -16.78 -6.60 8.40
CA GLU A 4 -17.39 -5.27 8.43
C GLU A 4 -16.27 -4.20 8.48
N GLN A 5 -16.25 -3.34 7.46
CA GLN A 5 -15.35 -2.19 7.34
C GLN A 5 -15.95 -1.02 8.16
N PRO A 6 -15.19 -0.34 9.04
CA PRO A 6 -15.74 0.71 9.90
C PRO A 6 -16.18 1.95 9.09
N ARG A 7 -17.35 2.50 9.45
CA ARG A 7 -17.98 3.71 8.88
C ARG A 7 -17.24 5.00 9.29
N GLY A 8 -15.99 5.15 8.86
CA GLY A 8 -15.15 6.35 9.05
C GLY A 8 -14.89 7.07 7.73
N ALA A 9 -14.86 8.41 7.77
CA ALA A 9 -14.71 9.31 6.62
C ALA A 9 -13.73 8.81 5.54
N TYR A 10 -14.24 8.68 4.30
CA TYR A 10 -13.47 8.22 3.14
C TYR A 10 -12.40 9.25 2.75
N SER A 11 -11.14 9.01 3.10
CA SER A 11 -10.02 9.78 2.57
C SER A 11 -9.89 9.57 1.05
N ALA A 12 -9.36 10.55 0.31
CA ALA A 12 -9.17 10.45 -1.14
C ALA A 12 -8.39 9.18 -1.55
N SER A 13 -7.48 8.72 -0.69
CA SER A 13 -6.71 7.49 -0.87
C SER A 13 -7.57 6.24 -0.97
N LEU A 14 -8.69 6.15 -0.25
CA LEU A 14 -9.60 5.00 -0.30
C LEU A 14 -10.36 4.94 -1.63
N LYS A 15 -10.79 6.10 -2.16
CA LYS A 15 -11.45 6.18 -3.47
C LYS A 15 -10.51 5.72 -4.59
N ILE A 16 -9.25 6.16 -4.55
CA ILE A 16 -8.24 5.77 -5.55
C ILE A 16 -7.98 4.26 -5.49
N LYS A 17 -7.79 3.70 -4.29
CA LYS A 17 -7.62 2.25 -4.09
C LYS A 17 -8.81 1.48 -4.67
N HIS A 18 -10.04 1.92 -4.42
CA HIS A 18 -11.24 1.29 -4.96
C HIS A 18 -11.28 1.31 -6.50
N MET A 19 -11.02 2.46 -7.12
CA MET A 19 -11.05 2.59 -8.58
C MET A 19 -9.95 1.77 -9.27
N LEU A 20 -8.76 1.67 -8.66
CA LEU A 20 -7.67 0.83 -9.17
C LEU A 20 -8.04 -0.65 -9.09
N THR A 21 -8.54 -1.11 -7.94
CA THR A 21 -8.97 -2.50 -7.76
C THR A 21 -10.09 -2.86 -8.74
N TYR A 22 -11.07 -1.97 -8.91
CA TYR A 22 -12.16 -2.17 -9.87
C TYR A 22 -11.65 -2.44 -11.29
N LYS A 23 -10.76 -1.57 -11.80
CA LYS A 23 -10.21 -1.73 -13.16
C LYS A 23 -9.33 -2.97 -13.29
N ALA A 24 -8.51 -3.26 -12.28
CA ALA A 24 -7.67 -4.45 -12.30
C ALA A 24 -8.50 -5.74 -12.33
N LEU A 25 -9.59 -5.80 -11.56
CA LEU A 25 -10.51 -6.94 -11.59
C LEU A 25 -11.25 -7.08 -12.91
N TRP A 26 -11.57 -5.96 -13.59
CA TRP A 26 -12.12 -6.00 -14.96
C TRP A 26 -11.17 -6.73 -15.91
N GLU A 27 -9.88 -6.38 -15.87
CA GLU A 27 -8.83 -7.00 -16.71
C GLU A 27 -8.43 -8.42 -16.23
N GLY A 28 -9.05 -8.95 -15.18
CA GLY A 28 -8.70 -10.26 -14.61
C GLY A 28 -7.39 -10.28 -13.82
N ILE A 29 -6.86 -9.12 -13.42
CA ILE A 29 -5.62 -8.99 -12.65
C ILE A 29 -5.92 -9.11 -11.14
N PRO A 30 -5.33 -10.07 -10.42
CA PRO A 30 -5.55 -10.19 -8.99
C PRO A 30 -4.91 -9.03 -8.22
N CYS A 31 -5.68 -8.41 -7.33
CA CYS A 31 -5.21 -7.32 -6.47
C CYS A 31 -5.28 -7.74 -4.99
N VAL A 32 -4.21 -7.44 -4.24
CA VAL A 32 -4.09 -7.75 -2.81
C VAL A 32 -3.81 -6.48 -2.03
N GLY A 33 -4.62 -6.22 -1.00
CA GLY A 33 -4.37 -5.14 -0.05
C GLY A 33 -3.37 -5.58 1.02
N ILE A 34 -2.17 -5.01 1.00
CA ILE A 34 -1.14 -5.25 2.01
C ILE A 34 -1.10 -4.04 2.95
N GLY A 35 -0.94 -4.30 4.25
CA GLY A 35 -0.80 -3.24 5.26
C GLY A 35 0.49 -2.43 5.08
N GLU A 36 0.49 -1.19 5.56
CA GLU A 36 1.63 -0.27 5.48
C GLU A 36 2.70 -0.61 6.53
N ALA A 37 3.25 -1.82 6.49
CA ALA A 37 4.30 -2.23 7.42
C ALA A 37 5.68 -1.92 6.83
N TYR A 38 6.35 -0.89 7.36
CA TYR A 38 7.77 -0.57 7.17
C TYR A 38 8.30 -0.45 5.73
N THR A 39 7.43 -0.37 4.72
CA THR A 39 7.79 -0.34 3.29
C THR A 39 8.67 0.84 2.88
N THR A 40 8.62 1.94 3.62
CA THR A 40 9.41 3.15 3.35
C THR A 40 10.80 3.11 3.99
N LYS A 41 10.96 2.40 5.10
CA LYS A 41 12.21 2.37 5.90
C LYS A 41 12.99 1.06 5.73
N GLN A 42 12.38 0.04 5.16
CA GLN A 42 13.01 -1.26 4.99
C GLN A 42 13.72 -1.34 3.63
N CYS A 43 14.97 -1.77 3.63
CA CYS A 43 15.70 -2.02 2.40
C CYS A 43 15.14 -3.24 1.67
N HIS A 44 14.73 -3.04 0.41
CA HIS A 44 14.26 -4.13 -0.46
C HIS A 44 15.33 -5.21 -0.71
N ARG A 45 16.62 -4.87 -0.63
CA ARG A 45 17.71 -5.81 -0.92
C ARG A 45 18.14 -6.65 0.29
N CYS A 46 18.26 -6.04 1.48
CA CYS A 46 18.81 -6.71 2.66
C CYS A 46 17.86 -6.76 3.87
N GLY A 47 16.71 -6.10 3.81
CA GLY A 47 15.74 -6.07 4.90
C GLY A 47 16.13 -5.19 6.09
N SER A 48 17.27 -4.49 6.05
CA SER A 48 17.68 -3.55 7.10
C SER A 48 16.66 -2.42 7.26
N MET A 49 16.41 -2.04 8.52
CA MET A 49 15.56 -0.90 8.90
C MET A 49 16.37 0.41 9.08
N ASN A 50 17.71 0.33 9.01
CA ASN A 50 18.61 1.44 9.24
C ASN A 50 18.84 2.28 7.98
N THR A 51 17.75 2.67 7.32
CA THR A 51 17.83 3.35 6.02
C THR A 51 17.64 4.86 6.18
N VAL A 52 18.39 5.62 5.39
CA VAL A 52 18.23 7.07 5.30
C VAL A 52 17.29 7.38 4.15
N VAL A 53 16.07 7.80 4.49
CA VAL A 53 15.04 8.20 3.54
C VAL A 53 15.06 9.72 3.40
N ASN A 54 15.65 10.22 2.33
CA ASN A 54 15.49 11.62 1.91
C ASN A 54 14.41 11.69 0.82
N LYS A 55 13.75 12.84 0.69
CA LYS A 55 12.64 13.07 -0.28
C LYS A 55 12.94 12.62 -1.73
N ARG A 56 14.21 12.46 -2.10
CA ARG A 56 14.65 12.04 -3.44
C ARG A 56 15.50 10.76 -3.46
N LEU A 57 16.10 10.34 -2.35
CA LEU A 57 17.10 9.28 -2.32
C LEU A 57 16.86 8.34 -1.14
N PHE A 58 16.89 7.06 -1.45
CA PHE A 58 16.93 5.99 -0.48
C PHE A 58 18.36 5.47 -0.37
N ARG A 59 18.93 5.46 0.83
CA ARG A 59 20.21 4.79 1.12
C ARG A 59 19.98 3.75 2.21
N CYS A 60 20.39 2.53 1.91
CA CYS A 60 20.46 1.46 2.88
C CYS A 60 21.66 1.63 3.80
#